data_AF-A0A238DUB7-F1
#
_entry.id   AF-A0A238DUB7-F1
#
_cell.length_a   1.000
_cell.length_b   1.000
_cell.length_c   1.000
_cell.angle_alpha   90.00
_cell.angle_beta   90.00
_cell.angle_gamma   90.00
#
_symmetry.space_group_name_H-M   'P 1'
#
loop_
_entity.id
_entity.type
_entity.pdbx_description
1 polymer ?
#
loop_
_entity_poly.entity_id
_entity_poly.type
_entity_poly.pdbx_seq_one_letter_code
_entity_poly.pdbx_strand_id
1 'polypeptide(L)'
;MNHKKCPRPISAAHHEAAHAVIARRLGASIDRIFLDGDGGQCDFITPLGWSVRDDALVLLAGPIASMRILKRSGFAVIGCSQDYTIARGLFDERSEFGEAMDAARELVRKHWEEIKELARGLLESDDLMITVAEM
;
A
#
# COMPACT_ATOMS: atom_id res chain seq x y z
N MET A 1 -28.61 -8.88 14.03
CA MET A 1 -27.99 -9.02 12.70
C MET A 1 -26.50 -9.27 12.88
N ASN A 2 -26.01 -10.43 12.47
CA ASN A 2 -24.60 -10.81 12.61
C ASN A 2 -23.77 -10.06 11.57
N HIS A 3 -23.10 -8.98 11.98
CA HIS A 3 -22.02 -8.39 11.21
C HIS A 3 -20.86 -9.39 11.19
N LYS A 4 -20.74 -10.15 10.09
CA LYS A 4 -19.53 -10.91 9.80
C LYS A 4 -18.38 -9.91 9.74
N LYS A 5 -17.61 -9.81 10.83
CA LYS A 5 -16.39 -9.00 10.92
C LYS A 5 -15.48 -9.43 9.77
N CYS A 6 -15.35 -8.56 8.78
CA CYS A 6 -14.32 -8.69 7.76
C CYS A 6 -12.96 -8.73 8.52
N PRO A 7 -11.95 -9.53 8.10
CA PRO A 7 -10.67 -9.71 8.81
C PRO A 7 -9.76 -8.47 8.70
N ARG A 8 -10.31 -7.31 9.05
CA ARG A 8 -9.91 -5.95 8.64
C ARG A 8 -8.57 -5.45 9.17
N PRO A 9 -8.12 -5.78 10.40
CA PRO A 9 -6.80 -5.33 10.87
C PRO A 9 -5.65 -5.87 10.01
N ILE A 10 -5.73 -7.16 9.63
CA ILE A 10 -4.64 -7.82 8.88
C ILE A 10 -4.55 -7.26 7.46
N SER A 11 -5.69 -7.05 6.79
CA SER A 11 -5.69 -6.46 5.45
C SER A 11 -5.19 -5.02 5.48
N ALA A 12 -5.60 -4.21 6.47
CA ALA A 12 -5.15 -2.83 6.64
C ALA A 12 -3.64 -2.78 6.93
N ALA A 13 -3.13 -3.63 7.83
CA ALA A 13 -1.70 -3.72 8.11
C ALA A 13 -0.86 -4.01 6.86
N HIS A 14 -1.31 -4.94 6.01
CA HIS A 14 -0.61 -5.26 4.76
C HIS A 14 -0.80 -4.16 3.70
N HIS A 15 -1.90 -3.41 3.76
CA HIS A 15 -2.15 -2.27 2.90
C HIS A 15 -1.14 -1.16 3.17
N GLU A 16 -1.06 -0.69 4.42
CA GLU A 16 -0.13 0.39 4.80
C GLU A 16 1.32 -0.05 4.69
N ALA A 17 1.63 -1.30 5.08
CA ALA A 17 2.98 -1.83 4.92
C ALA A 17 3.42 -1.88 3.45
N ALA A 18 2.51 -2.13 2.52
CA ALA A 18 2.84 -2.12 1.10
C ALA A 18 3.13 -0.71 0.58
N HIS A 19 2.35 0.30 0.99
CA HIS A 19 2.65 1.71 0.69
C HIS A 19 4.06 2.07 1.17
N ALA A 20 4.35 1.81 2.45
CA ALA A 20 5.63 2.16 3.04
C ALA A 20 6.82 1.43 2.40
N VAL A 21 6.72 0.12 2.20
CA VAL A 21 7.82 -0.66 1.61
C VAL A 21 8.08 -0.22 0.18
N ILE A 22 7.04 -0.05 -0.65
CA ILE A 22 7.24 0.37 -2.03
C ILE A 22 7.76 1.81 -2.08
N ALA A 23 7.23 2.72 -1.26
CA ALA A 23 7.70 4.09 -1.19
C ALA A 23 9.21 4.14 -0.82
N ARG A 24 9.62 3.38 0.20
CA ARG A 24 11.03 3.26 0.61
C ARG A 24 11.91 2.67 -0.50
N ARG A 25 11.43 1.66 -1.22
CA ARG A 25 12.17 1.04 -2.33
C ARG A 25 12.32 1.98 -3.54
N LEU A 26 11.47 2.98 -3.66
CA LEU A 26 11.56 4.06 -4.66
C LEU A 26 12.35 5.27 -4.13
N GLY A 27 12.86 5.23 -2.90
CA GLY A 27 13.73 6.26 -2.34
C GLY A 27 13.02 7.29 -1.45
N ALA A 28 11.74 7.09 -1.12
CA ALA A 28 11.05 7.91 -0.12
C ALA A 28 11.52 7.60 1.31
N SER A 29 11.47 8.61 2.16
CA SER A 29 11.65 8.44 3.61
C SER A 29 10.28 8.32 4.26
N ILE A 30 10.08 7.30 5.09
CA ILE A 30 8.78 7.06 5.75
C ILE A 30 8.73 7.90 7.02
N ASP A 31 7.76 8.81 7.14
CA ASP A 31 7.61 9.65 8.32
C ASP A 31 6.80 8.94 9.42
N ARG A 32 5.68 8.32 9.02
CA ARG A 32 4.81 7.60 9.94
C ARG A 32 4.01 6.50 9.25
N ILE A 33 3.73 5.41 9.97
CA ILE A 33 2.74 4.42 9.57
C ILE A 33 1.92 4.04 10.80
N PHE A 34 0.60 4.04 10.70
CA PHE A 34 -0.24 3.61 11.81
C PHE A 34 -1.53 2.95 11.34
N LEU A 35 -2.16 2.22 12.26
CA LEU A 35 -3.48 1.62 12.07
C LEU A 35 -4.48 2.35 12.96
N ASP A 36 -5.66 2.64 12.40
CA ASP A 36 -6.78 3.19 13.16
C ASP A 36 -8.00 2.29 12.96
N GLY A 37 -8.20 1.37 13.91
CA GLY A 37 -9.28 0.40 13.90
C GLY A 37 -9.28 -0.52 12.67
N ASP A 38 -10.20 -0.24 11.74
CA ASP A 38 -10.37 -1.02 10.50
C ASP A 38 -9.58 -0.43 9.30
N GLY A 39 -8.87 0.69 9.49
CA GLY A 39 -8.08 1.39 8.48
C GLY A 39 -6.65 1.70 8.93
N GLY A 40 -5.96 2.56 8.18
CA GLY A 40 -4.60 3.01 8.49
C GLY A 40 -4.19 4.18 7.61
N GLN A 41 -2.98 4.67 7.86
CA GLN A 41 -2.37 5.72 7.07
C GLN A 41 -0.85 5.55 7.07
N CYS A 42 -0.25 5.78 5.90
CA CYS A 42 1.18 5.80 5.68
C CYS A 42 1.59 7.18 5.14
N ASP A 43 2.31 7.94 5.96
CA ASP A 43 2.87 9.24 5.61
C ASP A 43 4.35 9.08 5.23
N PHE A 44 4.74 9.65 4.10
CA PHE A 44 6.12 9.59 3.61
C PHE A 44 6.52 10.88 2.88
N ILE A 45 7.82 11.15 2.89
CA ILE A 45 8.45 12.28 2.24
C ILE A 45 9.05 11.81 0.93
N THR A 46 8.61 12.41 -0.18
CA THR A 46 9.10 12.07 -1.51
C THR A 46 10.45 12.77 -1.81
N PRO A 47 11.39 12.07 -2.45
CA PRO A 47 12.65 12.65 -2.88
C PRO A 47 12.48 13.57 -4.09
N LEU A 48 13.49 14.39 -4.38
CA LEU A 48 13.55 15.18 -5.61
C LEU A 48 13.55 14.25 -6.84
N GLY A 49 12.68 14.53 -7.82
CA GLY A 49 12.56 13.72 -9.04
C GLY A 49 11.56 12.58 -8.97
N TRP A 50 10.78 12.49 -7.88
CA TRP A 50 9.65 11.56 -7.76
C TRP A 50 8.63 11.79 -8.88
N SER A 51 8.31 10.74 -9.62
CA SER A 51 7.46 10.82 -10.80
C SER A 51 6.00 10.46 -10.50
N VAL A 52 5.09 10.88 -11.38
CA VAL A 52 3.68 10.45 -11.37
C VAL A 52 3.56 8.92 -11.40
N ARG A 53 4.50 8.24 -12.07
CA ARG A 53 4.56 6.78 -12.08
C ARG A 53 4.89 6.24 -10.70
N ASP A 54 5.81 6.85 -9.97
CA ASP A 54 6.17 6.43 -8.61
C ASP A 54 4.99 6.59 -7.64
N ASP A 55 4.27 7.71 -7.74
CA ASP A 55 3.00 7.92 -7.00
C ASP A 55 2.00 6.80 -7.29
N ALA A 56 1.80 6.48 -8.56
CA ALA A 56 0.89 5.41 -8.95
C ALA A 56 1.34 4.04 -8.41
N LEU A 57 2.64 3.73 -8.45
CA LEU A 57 3.18 2.47 -7.94
C LEU A 57 2.93 2.31 -6.44
N VAL A 58 3.15 3.37 -5.66
CA VAL A 58 2.85 3.38 -4.22
C VAL A 58 1.35 3.22 -4.00
N LEU A 59 0.52 4.09 -4.57
CA LEU A 59 -0.94 4.03 -4.42
C LEU A 59 -1.54 2.67 -4.79
N LEU A 60 -0.99 1.98 -5.79
CA LEU A 60 -1.46 0.65 -6.18
C LEU A 60 -0.98 -0.46 -5.24
N ALA A 61 0.12 -0.26 -4.51
CA ALA A 61 0.73 -1.28 -3.67
C ALA A 61 -0.21 -1.75 -2.54
N GLY A 62 -0.83 -0.81 -1.80
CA GLY A 62 -1.76 -1.11 -0.71
C GLY A 62 -2.94 -2.00 -1.13
N PRO A 63 -3.74 -1.60 -2.13
CA PRO A 63 -4.83 -2.41 -2.66
C PRO A 63 -4.39 -3.79 -3.19
N ILE A 64 -3.22 -3.87 -3.84
CA ILE A 64 -2.65 -5.14 -4.33
C ILE A 64 -2.33 -6.09 -3.17
N ALA A 65 -1.68 -5.59 -2.11
CA ALA A 65 -1.37 -6.38 -0.93
C ALA A 65 -2.64 -6.86 -0.22
N SER A 66 -3.64 -5.99 -0.08
CA SER A 66 -4.95 -6.32 0.50
C SER A 66 -5.65 -7.47 -0.23
N MET A 67 -5.71 -7.43 -1.56
CA MET A 67 -6.28 -8.52 -2.35
C MET A 67 -5.59 -9.87 -2.08
N ARG A 68 -4.26 -9.85 -2.03
CA ARG A 68 -3.45 -11.05 -1.81
C ARG A 68 -3.80 -11.71 -0.48
N ILE A 69 -4.01 -10.90 0.57
CA ILE A 69 -4.43 -11.38 1.90
C ILE A 69 -5.87 -11.88 1.89
N LEU A 70 -6.79 -11.14 1.29
CA LEU A 70 -8.21 -11.49 1.25
C LEU A 70 -8.48 -12.72 0.36
N LYS A 71 -7.47 -13.23 -0.36
CA LYS A 71 -7.57 -14.31 -1.36
C LYS A 71 -8.69 -14.05 -2.36
N ARG A 72 -8.97 -12.78 -2.64
CA ARG A 72 -10.00 -12.37 -3.60
C ARG A 72 -9.33 -12.15 -4.95
N SER A 73 -9.74 -12.94 -5.94
CA SER A 73 -9.43 -12.69 -7.34
C SER A 73 -10.47 -11.74 -7.90
N GLY A 74 -10.07 -10.52 -8.26
CA GLY A 74 -10.94 -9.62 -9.03
C GLY A 74 -10.64 -8.14 -8.84
N PHE A 75 -10.63 -7.41 -9.96
CA PHE A 75 -10.59 -5.95 -10.01
C PHE A 75 -11.66 -5.27 -9.15
N ALA A 76 -12.80 -5.93 -8.90
CA ALA A 76 -13.91 -5.40 -8.10
C ALA A 76 -13.56 -5.06 -6.64
N VAL A 77 -12.45 -5.59 -6.10
CA VAL A 77 -11.99 -5.29 -4.74
C VAL A 77 -10.99 -4.13 -4.72
N ILE A 78 -10.17 -3.98 -5.77
CA ILE A 78 -9.19 -2.89 -5.93
C ILE A 78 -9.89 -1.60 -6.34
N GLY A 79 -10.82 -1.71 -7.29
CA GLY A 79 -11.48 -0.59 -7.96
C GLY A 79 -12.32 0.29 -7.03
N CYS A 80 -12.64 -0.21 -5.83
CA CYS A 80 -13.35 0.52 -4.79
C CYS A 80 -12.42 1.21 -3.78
N SER A 81 -11.09 1.01 -3.88
CA SER A 81 -10.15 1.76 -3.05
C SER A 81 -9.99 3.18 -3.59
N GLN A 82 -9.89 4.13 -2.68
CA GLN A 82 -9.58 5.52 -3.01
C GLN A 82 -8.23 5.60 -3.74
N ASP A 83 -7.23 4.83 -3.30
CA ASP A 83 -5.90 4.81 -3.92
C ASP A 83 -5.93 4.34 -5.36
N TYR A 84 -6.72 3.32 -5.70
CA TYR A 84 -6.90 2.91 -7.09
C TYR A 84 -7.54 4.00 -7.92
N THR A 85 -8.52 4.71 -7.36
CA THR A 85 -9.23 5.78 -8.07
C THR A 85 -8.28 6.94 -8.35
N ILE A 86 -7.48 7.34 -7.35
CA ILE A 86 -6.44 8.36 -7.49
C ILE A 86 -5.40 7.90 -8.51
N ALA A 87 -4.82 6.71 -8.33
CA ALA A 87 -3.81 6.16 -9.25
C ALA A 87 -4.32 6.05 -10.69
N ARG A 88 -5.57 5.67 -10.90
CA ARG A 88 -6.16 5.62 -12.25
C ARG A 88 -6.27 7.01 -12.86
N GLY A 89 -6.61 8.02 -12.07
CA GLY A 89 -6.73 9.42 -12.49
C GLY A 89 -5.40 10.08 -12.86
N LEU A 90 -4.27 9.47 -12.50
CA LEU A 90 -2.93 9.96 -12.86
C LEU A 90 -2.55 9.70 -14.33
N PHE A 91 -3.29 8.84 -15.03
CA PHE A 91 -2.99 8.45 -16.42
C PHE A 91 -4.13 8.79 -17.35
N ASP A 92 -3.83 9.47 -18.45
CA ASP A 92 -4.80 9.72 -19.52
C ASP A 92 -5.11 8.40 -20.26
N GLU A 93 -4.08 7.63 -20.58
CA GLU A 93 -4.21 6.39 -21.32
C GLU A 93 -4.45 5.16 -20.43
N ARG A 94 -5.31 4.25 -20.90
CA ARG A 94 -5.57 2.98 -20.20
C ARG A 94 -4.38 2.02 -20.25
N SER A 95 -3.58 2.07 -21.31
CA SER A 95 -2.36 1.30 -21.52
C SER A 95 -1.33 1.61 -20.44
N GLU A 96 -1.02 2.89 -20.24
CA GLU A 96 -0.04 3.34 -19.24
C GLU A 96 -0.44 2.95 -17.82
N PHE A 97 -1.72 3.09 -17.48
CA PHE A 97 -2.24 2.59 -16.20
C PHE A 97 -2.11 1.07 -16.06
N GLY A 98 -2.33 0.32 -17.14
CA GLY A 98 -2.13 -1.13 -17.17
C GLY A 98 -0.69 -1.51 -16.88
N GLU A 99 0.28 -0.82 -17.49
CA GLU A 99 1.71 -1.04 -17.24
C GLU A 99 2.10 -0.67 -15.80
N ALA A 100 1.55 0.41 -15.25
CA ALA A 100 1.77 0.79 -13.85
C ALA A 100 1.20 -0.28 -12.89
N MET A 101 0.02 -0.83 -13.19
CA MET A 101 -0.58 -1.91 -12.42
C MET A 101 0.27 -3.18 -12.43
N ASP A 102 0.79 -3.58 -13.59
CA ASP A 102 1.63 -4.77 -13.71
C ASP A 102 2.98 -4.57 -12.98
N ALA A 103 3.57 -3.38 -13.11
CA ALA A 103 4.78 -3.02 -12.38
C ALA A 103 4.56 -3.01 -10.86
N ALA A 104 3.45 -2.44 -10.37
CA ALA A 104 3.12 -2.44 -8.96
C ALA A 104 2.90 -3.86 -8.41
N ARG A 105 2.22 -4.74 -9.18
CA ARG A 105 2.05 -6.16 -8.82
C ARG A 105 3.38 -6.87 -8.67
N GLU A 106 4.29 -6.63 -9.61
CA GLU A 106 5.62 -7.23 -9.59
C GLU A 106 6.44 -6.72 -8.40
N LEU A 107 6.39 -5.43 -8.10
CA LEU A 107 7.05 -4.85 -6.92
C LEU A 107 6.51 -5.44 -5.61
N VAL A 108 5.18 -5.50 -5.44
CA VAL A 108 4.56 -6.11 -4.25
C VAL A 108 4.91 -7.59 -4.15
N ARG A 109 4.98 -8.31 -5.28
CA ARG A 109 5.39 -9.72 -5.30
C ARG A 109 6.84 -9.87 -4.85
N LYS A 110 7.74 -9.05 -5.39
CA LYS A 110 9.18 -9.06 -5.11
C LYS A 110 9.49 -8.73 -3.64
N HIS A 111 8.76 -7.77 -3.07
CA HIS A 111 8.99 -7.27 -1.71
C HIS A 111 8.01 -7.85 -0.67
N TRP A 112 7.36 -8.96 -0.99
CA TRP A 112 6.28 -9.50 -0.16
C TRP A 112 6.69 -9.87 1.27
N GLU A 113 7.88 -10.43 1.45
CA GLU A 113 8.35 -10.82 2.79
C GLU A 113 8.54 -9.59 3.68
N GLU A 114 9.15 -8.53 3.15
CA GLU A 114 9.35 -7.25 3.85
C GLU A 114 8.00 -6.59 4.21
N ILE A 115 7.02 -6.66 3.32
CA ILE A 115 5.64 -6.18 3.58
C ILE A 115 5.01 -6.96 4.73
N LYS A 116 5.14 -8.29 4.75
CA LYS A 116 4.60 -9.12 5.85
C LYS A 116 5.27 -8.81 7.18
N GLU A 117 6.59 -8.60 7.18
CA GLU A 117 7.34 -8.29 8.40
C GLU A 117 6.88 -6.98 9.01
N LEU A 118 6.76 -5.93 8.19
CA LEU A 118 6.27 -4.62 8.62
C LEU A 118 4.79 -4.69 9.06
N ALA A 119 3.95 -5.38 8.29
CA ALA A 119 2.54 -5.57 8.63
C ALA A 119 2.36 -6.32 9.97
N ARG A 120 3.20 -7.32 10.26
CA ARG A 120 3.21 -8.00 11.56
C ARG A 120 3.56 -7.02 12.68
N GLY A 121 4.57 -6.18 12.49
CA GLY A 121 4.91 -5.12 13.45
C GLY A 121 3.72 -4.20 13.71
N LEU A 122 3.00 -3.77 12.67
CA LEU A 122 1.80 -2.91 12.78
C LEU A 122 0.63 -3.60 13.50
N LEU A 123 0.55 -4.93 13.44
CA LEU A 123 -0.48 -5.68 14.18
C LEU A 123 -0.11 -5.89 15.65
N GLU A 124 1.18 -5.89 15.96
CA GLU A 124 1.71 -6.04 17.33
C GLU A 124 1.74 -4.71 18.08
N SER A 125 1.69 -3.59 17.38
CA SER A 125 1.72 -2.23 17.93
C SER A 125 0.57 -1.40 17.33
N ASP A 126 -0.35 -0.89 18.16
CA ASP A 126 -1.46 -0.04 17.68
C ASP A 126 -0.97 1.24 16.96
N ASP A 127 0.27 1.68 17.22
CA ASP A 127 0.97 2.75 16.52
C ASP A 127 2.45 2.37 16.33
N LEU A 128 2.95 2.35 15.08
CA LEU A 128 4.39 2.29 14.78
C LEU A 128 4.85 3.65 14.26
N MET A 129 5.21 4.55 15.17
CA MET A 129 6.04 5.68 14.78
C MET A 129 7.42 5.16 14.38
N ILE A 130 7.63 4.97 13.08
CA ILE A 130 8.97 4.88 12.52
C ILE A 130 9.48 6.31 12.40
N THR A 131 9.86 6.92 13.52
CA THR A 131 10.67 8.14 13.47
C THR A 131 11.96 7.78 12.77
N VAL A 132 12.21 8.38 11.61
CA VAL A 132 13.51 8.28 10.93
C VAL A 132 14.54 9.03 11.78
N ALA A 133 15.05 8.36 12.81
CA ALA A 133 16.35 8.70 13.34
C ALA A 133 17.37 8.21 12.31
N GLU A 134 17.85 9.18 11.51
CA GLU A 134 19.16 9.22 10.87
C GLU A 134 19.53 8.07 9.91
N MET A 135 19.62 8.43 8.62
CA MET A 135 20.70 7.97 7.75
C MET A 135 21.48 9.18 7.26
#